data_AF-A0A533I3D8-F1
#
_entry.id   AF-A0A533I3D8-F1
#
_cell.length_a   1.000
_cell.length_b   1.000
_cell.length_c   1.000
_cell.angle_alpha   90.00
_cell.angle_beta   90.00
_cell.angle_gamma   90.00
#
_symmetry.space_group_name_H-M   'P 1'
#
loop_
_entity.id
_entity.type
_entity.pdbx_description
1 polymer ?
#
loop_
_entity_poly.entity_id
_entity_poly.type
_entity_poly.pdbx_seq_one_letter_code
_entity_poly.pdbx_strand_id
1 'polypeptide(L)'
;MDMQAKKALMADMYTNQNKSLKEIGLALNVAPTTVWHHLNRMGIKRRAAHRRAKDVPYSERRKKQPRFTHEQHSEMIHLYTNVNKTLEELSMIYGVSRSSISTWLKKANVKLRAPSRRRTSVGYVPNPRKLIINERIIKNASVDRSSGVSWREIASRYDISVSYIRRKVLEYEANICI
;
A
#
# COMPACT_ATOMS: atom_id res chain seq x y z
N MET A 1 -22.40 -4.64 -32.38
CA MET A 1 -22.98 -5.40 -31.25
C MET A 1 -23.75 -4.43 -30.38
N ASP A 2 -25.06 -4.63 -30.27
CA ASP A 2 -25.95 -3.76 -29.52
C ASP A 2 -25.56 -3.66 -28.03
N MET A 3 -25.81 -2.50 -27.41
CA MET A 3 -25.46 -2.22 -26.01
C MET A 3 -26.17 -3.19 -25.06
N GLN A 4 -27.38 -3.63 -25.40
CA GLN A 4 -28.14 -4.59 -24.59
C GLN A 4 -27.51 -5.99 -24.65
N ALA A 5 -27.06 -6.41 -25.84
CA ALA A 5 -26.33 -7.66 -26.02
C ALA A 5 -25.02 -7.69 -25.21
N LYS A 6 -24.30 -6.56 -25.12
CA LYS A 6 -23.06 -6.48 -24.32
C LYS A 6 -23.33 -6.68 -22.82
N LYS A 7 -24.42 -6.13 -22.31
CA LYS A 7 -24.80 -6.27 -20.88
C LYS A 7 -25.20 -7.72 -20.54
N ALA A 8 -26.00 -8.35 -21.41
CA ALA A 8 -26.38 -9.75 -21.24
C ALA A 8 -25.15 -10.67 -21.23
N LEU A 9 -24.20 -10.42 -22.14
CA LEU A 9 -22.95 -11.16 -22.21
C LEU A 9 -22.07 -10.94 -20.96
N MET A 10 -22.02 -9.72 -20.42
CA MET A 10 -21.32 -9.45 -19.15
C MET A 10 -21.91 -10.27 -18.00
N ALA A 11 -23.24 -10.38 -17.92
CA ALA A 11 -23.92 -11.16 -16.90
C ALA A 11 -23.58 -12.64 -17.02
N ASP A 12 -23.70 -13.23 -18.22
CA ASP A 12 -23.36 -14.63 -18.49
C ASP A 12 -21.90 -14.96 -18.15
N MET A 13 -20.96 -14.12 -18.62
CA MET A 13 -19.53 -14.32 -18.34
C MET A 13 -19.22 -14.24 -16.83
N TYR A 14 -19.97 -13.43 -16.08
CA TYR A 14 -19.77 -13.25 -14.65
C TYR A 14 -20.41 -14.38 -13.81
N THR A 15 -21.62 -14.83 -14.15
CA THR A 15 -22.38 -15.82 -13.37
C THR A 15 -22.10 -17.25 -13.81
N ASN A 16 -22.07 -17.52 -15.12
CA ASN A 16 -22.00 -18.87 -15.67
C ASN A 16 -20.55 -19.28 -15.95
N GLN A 17 -19.74 -18.36 -16.49
CA GLN A 17 -18.34 -18.64 -16.83
C GLN A 17 -17.34 -18.29 -15.71
N ASN A 18 -17.83 -17.79 -14.58
CA ASN A 18 -17.04 -17.40 -13.41
C ASN A 18 -15.89 -16.38 -13.66
N LYS A 19 -15.85 -15.70 -14.81
CA LYS A 19 -14.77 -14.78 -15.19
C LYS A 19 -14.71 -13.56 -14.27
N SER A 20 -13.51 -13.11 -13.98
CA SER A 20 -13.29 -11.90 -13.19
C SER A 20 -13.71 -10.64 -13.95
N LEU A 21 -14.02 -9.56 -13.23
CA LEU A 21 -14.34 -8.26 -13.84
C LEU A 21 -13.22 -7.77 -14.78
N LYS A 22 -11.97 -8.12 -14.48
CA LYS A 22 -10.81 -7.77 -15.31
C LYS A 22 -10.81 -8.55 -16.63
N GLU A 23 -11.03 -9.86 -16.58
CA GLU A 23 -11.09 -10.71 -17.77
C GLU A 23 -12.28 -10.36 -18.66
N ILE A 24 -13.44 -10.06 -18.07
CA ILE A 24 -14.62 -9.60 -18.80
C ILE A 24 -14.33 -8.25 -19.47
N GLY A 25 -13.69 -7.33 -18.75
CA GLY A 25 -13.29 -6.03 -19.29
C GLY A 25 -12.34 -6.15 -20.47
N LEU A 26 -11.34 -7.03 -20.38
CA LEU A 26 -10.41 -7.31 -21.48
C LEU A 26 -11.13 -7.93 -22.69
N ALA A 27 -11.99 -8.92 -22.47
CA ALA A 27 -12.71 -9.59 -23.54
C ALA A 27 -13.68 -8.67 -24.30
N LEU A 28 -14.25 -7.66 -23.62
CA LEU A 28 -15.24 -6.75 -24.20
C LEU A 28 -14.66 -5.35 -24.49
N ASN A 29 -13.35 -5.16 -24.30
CA ASN A 29 -12.65 -3.89 -24.39
C ASN A 29 -13.33 -2.75 -23.61
N VAL A 30 -13.67 -3.01 -22.34
CA VAL A 30 -14.27 -2.05 -21.42
C VAL A 30 -13.53 -2.03 -20.08
N ALA A 31 -13.57 -0.90 -19.39
CA ALA A 31 -12.98 -0.82 -18.06
C ALA A 31 -13.68 -1.80 -17.09
N PRO A 32 -12.94 -2.49 -16.20
CA PRO A 32 -13.53 -3.41 -15.21
C PRO A 32 -14.57 -2.75 -14.30
N THR A 33 -14.43 -1.45 -14.05
CA THR A 33 -15.39 -0.62 -13.30
C THR A 33 -16.71 -0.50 -14.05
N THR A 34 -16.68 -0.32 -15.37
CA THR A 34 -17.87 -0.27 -16.23
C THR A 34 -18.64 -1.58 -16.18
N VAL A 35 -17.93 -2.71 -16.24
CA VAL A 35 -18.54 -4.05 -16.08
C VAL A 35 -19.27 -4.15 -14.74
N TRP A 36 -18.63 -3.75 -13.65
CA TRP A 36 -19.26 -3.76 -12.32
C TRP A 36 -20.51 -2.89 -12.26
N HIS A 37 -20.47 -1.67 -12.80
CA HIS A 37 -21.63 -0.78 -12.82
C HIS A 37 -22.83 -1.40 -13.56
N HIS A 38 -22.59 -2.08 -14.69
CA HIS A 38 -23.65 -2.76 -15.44
C HIS A 38 -24.22 -3.94 -14.66
N LEU A 39 -23.37 -4.81 -14.10
CA LEU A 39 -23.81 -5.94 -13.28
C LEU A 39 -24.62 -5.48 -12.06
N ASN A 40 -24.17 -4.42 -11.38
CA ASN A 40 -24.88 -3.86 -10.23
C ASN A 40 -26.25 -3.29 -10.63
N ARG A 41 -26.35 -2.62 -11.79
CA ARG A 41 -27.62 -2.10 -12.32
C ARG A 41 -28.60 -3.21 -12.70
N MET A 42 -28.09 -4.39 -13.04
CA MET A 42 -28.87 -5.62 -13.28
C MET A 42 -29.21 -6.39 -12.00
N GLY A 43 -28.87 -5.87 -10.81
CA GLY A 43 -29.14 -6.51 -9.53
C GLY A 43 -28.18 -7.66 -9.18
N ILE A 44 -27.12 -7.88 -9.96
CA ILE A 44 -26.15 -8.94 -9.72
C ILE A 44 -25.21 -8.48 -8.60
N LYS A 45 -25.33 -9.11 -7.44
CA LYS A 45 -24.49 -8.82 -6.28
C LYS A 45 -23.04 -9.16 -6.59
N ARG A 46 -22.13 -8.29 -6.13
CA ARG A 46 -20.69 -8.53 -6.23
C ARG A 46 -20.38 -9.82 -5.46
N ARG A 47 -19.77 -10.80 -6.15
CA ARG A 47 -19.17 -11.98 -5.51
C ARG A 47 -18.33 -11.48 -4.35
N ALA A 48 -18.53 -12.07 -3.17
CA ALA A 48 -17.72 -11.77 -2.00
C ALA A 48 -16.27 -11.78 -2.47
N ALA A 49 -15.56 -10.66 -2.33
CA ALA A 49 -14.14 -10.60 -2.63
C ALA A 49 -13.56 -11.80 -1.89
N HIS A 50 -13.02 -12.79 -2.63
CA HIS A 50 -12.54 -14.06 -2.10
C HIS A 50 -12.05 -13.77 -0.70
N ARG A 51 -12.83 -14.18 0.32
CA ARG A 51 -12.43 -13.95 1.70
C ARG A 51 -11.04 -14.51 1.73
N ARG A 52 -10.03 -13.64 1.83
CA ARG A 52 -8.63 -14.03 1.80
C ARG A 52 -8.54 -15.21 2.74
N ALA A 53 -8.38 -16.40 2.17
CA ALA A 53 -8.13 -17.62 2.91
C ALA A 53 -9.03 -17.81 4.15
N LYS A 54 -10.37 -17.91 4.03
CA LYS A 54 -11.24 -18.37 5.14
C LYS A 54 -11.99 -19.70 4.91
N ASP A 55 -12.14 -20.15 3.65
CA ASP A 55 -12.86 -21.39 3.33
C ASP A 55 -11.96 -22.50 2.76
N VAL A 56 -10.72 -22.17 2.40
CA VAL A 56 -9.67 -23.16 2.10
C VAL A 56 -9.21 -23.78 3.43
N PRO A 57 -9.13 -25.11 3.63
CA PRO A 57 -8.56 -25.68 4.86
C PRO A 57 -7.19 -25.06 5.17
N TYR A 58 -6.83 -24.90 6.44
CA TYR A 58 -5.55 -24.27 6.82
C TYR A 58 -4.34 -24.93 6.12
N SER A 59 -4.43 -26.23 5.85
CA SER A 59 -3.45 -27.03 5.11
C SER A 59 -3.19 -26.54 3.67
N GLU A 60 -4.15 -25.89 3.03
CA GLU A 60 -4.10 -25.52 1.61
C GLU A 60 -3.90 -24.00 1.38
N ARG A 61 -3.97 -23.17 2.44
CA ARG A 61 -3.95 -21.69 2.35
C ARG A 61 -2.64 -21.06 1.88
N ARG A 62 -1.58 -21.85 1.79
CA ARG A 62 -0.27 -21.51 1.22
C ARG A 62 0.49 -22.82 1.23
N LYS A 63 1.07 -23.23 0.10
CA LYS A 63 2.22 -24.16 0.17
C LYS A 63 3.24 -23.45 1.05
N LYS A 64 3.40 -23.89 2.31
CA LYS A 64 4.46 -23.39 3.19
C LYS A 64 5.73 -23.51 2.37
N GLN A 65 6.50 -22.42 2.25
CA GLN A 65 7.82 -22.53 1.63
C GLN A 65 8.54 -23.71 2.27
N PRO A 66 9.30 -24.49 1.48
CA PRO A 66 9.99 -25.66 1.99
C PRO A 66 10.70 -25.30 3.29
N ARG A 67 10.44 -26.08 4.35
CA ARG A 67 11.15 -25.91 5.61
C ARG A 67 12.60 -26.23 5.31
N PHE A 68 13.46 -25.21 5.37
CA PHE A 68 14.90 -25.39 5.28
C PHE A 68 15.34 -26.37 6.37
N THR A 69 16.26 -27.28 6.02
CA THR A 69 16.83 -28.20 6.99
C THR A 69 17.70 -27.44 7.99
N HIS A 70 17.97 -28.06 9.14
CA HIS A 70 18.87 -27.46 10.14
C HIS A 70 20.25 -27.15 9.55
N GLU A 71 20.75 -28.02 8.67
CA GLU A 71 22.03 -27.87 7.97
C GLU A 71 22.06 -26.63 7.07
N GLN A 72 21.02 -26.42 6.27
CA GLN A 72 20.94 -25.23 5.40
C GLN A 72 20.83 -23.93 6.20
N HIS A 73 20.21 -23.97 7.39
CA HIS A 73 20.20 -22.84 8.29
C HIS A 73 21.60 -22.51 8.84
N SER A 74 22.35 -23.54 9.27
CA SER A 74 23.71 -23.39 9.78
C SER A 74 24.67 -22.90 8.69
N GLU A 75 24.55 -23.45 7.48
CA GLU A 75 25.33 -23.00 6.31
C GLU A 75 25.04 -21.54 5.97
N MET A 76 23.76 -21.14 5.95
CA MET A 76 23.38 -19.75 5.70
C MET A 76 23.95 -18.78 6.76
N ILE A 77 23.98 -19.19 8.04
CA ILE A 77 24.61 -18.39 9.11
C ILE A 77 26.11 -18.26 8.84
N HIS A 78 26.79 -19.37 8.54
CA HIS A 78 28.22 -19.38 8.21
C HIS A 78 28.54 -18.48 7.00
N LEU A 79 27.75 -18.56 5.93
CA LEU A 79 27.90 -17.73 4.73
C LEU A 79 27.74 -16.24 5.06
N TYR A 80 26.82 -15.90 5.96
CA TYR A 80 26.58 -14.52 6.38
C TYR A 80 27.67 -13.97 7.32
N THR A 81 28.15 -14.77 8.28
CA THR A 81 29.10 -14.33 9.30
C THR A 81 30.56 -14.44 8.85
N ASN A 82 30.93 -15.57 8.25
CA ASN A 82 32.33 -15.91 7.97
C ASN A 82 32.72 -15.56 6.54
N VAL A 83 31.82 -15.84 5.58
CA VAL A 83 32.06 -15.60 4.14
C VAL A 83 31.59 -14.20 3.69
N ASN A 84 30.99 -13.43 4.62
CA ASN A 84 30.53 -12.06 4.39
C ASN A 84 29.48 -11.89 3.28
N LYS A 85 28.72 -12.95 2.94
CA LYS A 85 27.67 -12.87 1.91
C LYS A 85 26.55 -11.92 2.32
N THR A 86 26.07 -11.17 1.34
CA THR A 86 24.96 -10.24 1.52
C THR A 86 23.62 -10.98 1.55
N LEU A 87 22.59 -10.32 2.09
CA LEU A 87 21.22 -10.87 2.06
C LEU A 87 20.72 -11.09 0.63
N GLU A 88 21.19 -10.31 -0.34
CA GLU A 88 20.84 -10.45 -1.76
C GLU A 88 21.47 -11.70 -2.36
N GLU A 89 22.76 -11.94 -2.11
CA GLU A 89 23.43 -13.16 -2.58
C GLU A 89 22.81 -14.41 -1.96
N LEU A 90 22.52 -14.39 -0.66
CA LEU A 90 21.81 -15.50 0.00
C LEU A 90 20.40 -15.69 -0.59
N SER A 91 19.72 -14.61 -0.98
CA SER A 91 18.41 -14.66 -1.62
C SER A 91 18.45 -15.38 -2.95
N MET A 92 19.52 -15.14 -3.74
CA MET A 92 19.75 -15.81 -5.01
C MET A 92 20.14 -17.29 -4.83
N ILE A 93 21.05 -17.59 -3.90
CA ILE A 93 21.54 -18.96 -3.63
C ILE A 93 20.38 -19.87 -3.21
N TYR A 94 19.51 -19.36 -2.33
CA TYR A 94 18.47 -20.17 -1.71
C TYR A 94 17.08 -19.98 -2.32
N GLY A 95 16.92 -19.11 -3.33
CA GLY A 95 15.64 -18.86 -4.00
C GLY A 95 14.55 -18.30 -3.09
N VAL A 96 14.93 -17.65 -1.99
CA VAL A 96 14.01 -17.15 -0.95
C VAL A 96 14.14 -15.64 -0.84
N SER A 97 13.07 -14.97 -0.38
CA SER A 97 13.11 -13.52 -0.23
C SER A 97 14.14 -13.07 0.81
N ARG A 98 14.75 -11.89 0.59
CA ARG A 98 15.60 -11.21 1.60
C ARG A 98 14.94 -11.11 2.98
N SER A 99 13.63 -10.88 3.01
CA SER A 99 12.86 -10.80 4.26
C SER A 99 12.81 -12.13 5.01
N SER A 100 12.73 -13.26 4.29
CA SER A 100 12.78 -14.61 4.87
C SER A 100 14.13 -14.84 5.53
N ILE A 101 15.23 -14.58 4.80
CA ILE A 101 16.61 -14.74 5.30
C ILE A 101 16.86 -13.85 6.51
N SER A 102 16.45 -12.58 6.44
CA SER A 102 16.56 -11.64 7.56
C SER A 102 15.85 -12.15 8.81
N THR A 103 14.65 -12.73 8.65
CA THR A 103 13.89 -13.31 9.76
C THR A 103 14.60 -14.52 10.36
N TRP A 104 15.19 -15.38 9.53
CA TRP A 104 15.90 -16.57 9.99
C TRP A 104 17.20 -16.24 10.71
N LEU A 105 18.00 -15.31 10.19
CA LEU A 105 19.20 -14.82 10.87
C LEU A 105 18.87 -14.20 12.24
N LYS A 106 17.77 -13.43 12.33
CA LYS A 106 17.30 -12.89 13.62
C LYS A 106 16.89 -14.00 14.59
N LYS A 107 16.18 -15.03 14.12
CA LYS A 107 15.81 -16.18 14.96
C LYS A 107 17.02 -16.95 15.47
N ALA A 108 18.11 -16.97 14.71
CA ALA A 108 19.39 -17.52 15.11
C ALA A 108 20.24 -16.55 15.95
N ASN A 109 19.68 -15.45 16.44
CA ASN A 109 20.38 -14.39 17.19
C ASN A 109 21.56 -13.74 16.46
N VAL A 110 21.60 -13.81 15.14
CA VAL A 110 22.63 -13.14 14.33
C VAL A 110 22.24 -11.67 14.16
N LYS A 111 23.11 -10.76 14.63
CA LYS A 111 22.94 -9.32 14.42
C LYS A 111 23.06 -9.00 12.94
N LEU A 112 21.99 -8.48 12.36
CA LEU A 112 22.01 -8.03 10.98
C LEU A 112 22.88 -6.79 10.87
N ARG A 113 23.74 -6.78 9.84
CA ARG A 113 24.45 -5.58 9.39
C ARG A 113 23.44 -4.47 9.20
N ALA A 114 23.78 -3.29 9.72
CA ALA A 114 22.96 -2.12 9.51
C ALA A 114 22.60 -2.03 8.04
N PRO A 115 21.33 -1.75 7.68
CA PRO A 115 21.03 -1.45 6.30
C PRO A 115 22.04 -0.40 5.89
N SER A 116 22.74 -0.61 4.76
CA SER A 116 23.47 0.45 4.08
C SER A 116 22.56 1.66 4.21
N ARG A 117 22.96 2.65 5.03
CA ARG A 117 22.15 3.84 5.29
C ARG A 117 21.62 4.17 3.94
N ARG A 118 20.28 4.15 3.76
CA ARG A 118 19.68 4.49 2.46
C ARG A 118 20.55 5.61 1.98
N ARG A 119 21.22 5.42 0.83
CA ARG A 119 21.78 6.56 0.13
C ARG A 119 20.55 7.44 0.01
N THR A 120 20.36 8.39 0.93
CA THR A 120 19.89 9.70 0.58
C THR A 120 20.97 10.09 -0.40
N SER A 121 20.75 9.65 -1.64
CA SER A 121 21.48 10.07 -2.80
C SER A 121 21.66 11.54 -2.59
N VAL A 122 22.88 12.01 -2.74
CA VAL A 122 23.17 13.38 -3.15
C VAL A 122 21.93 13.90 -3.91
N GLY A 123 21.10 14.74 -3.25
CA GLY A 123 19.76 15.10 -3.74
C GLY A 123 18.51 14.50 -3.04
N TYR A 124 18.52 14.18 -1.74
CA TYR A 124 17.25 14.14 -0.99
C TYR A 124 16.70 15.57 -0.94
N VAL A 125 15.77 15.90 -1.84
CA VAL A 125 14.94 17.09 -1.77
C VAL A 125 13.73 16.72 -0.91
N PRO A 126 13.59 17.24 0.32
CA PRO A 126 12.38 17.01 1.09
C PRO A 126 11.19 17.54 0.29
N ASN A 127 10.05 16.84 0.33
CA ASN A 127 8.85 17.28 -0.38
C ASN A 127 8.57 18.76 -0.03
N PRO A 128 8.59 19.70 -1.00
CA PRO A 128 8.42 21.13 -0.72
C PRO A 128 7.09 21.43 -0.03
N ARG A 129 6.05 20.59 -0.22
CA ARG A 129 4.77 20.71 0.50
C ARG A 129 4.84 20.37 2.00
N LYS A 130 5.91 19.71 2.46
CA LYS A 130 6.19 19.44 3.87
C LYS A 130 7.15 20.44 4.49
N LEU A 131 7.77 21.30 3.68
CA LEU A 131 8.74 22.28 4.13
C LEU A 131 8.03 23.63 4.37
N ILE A 132 8.02 24.03 5.64
CA ILE A 132 7.85 25.42 6.10
C ILE A 132 6.40 25.94 6.07
N ILE A 133 5.49 25.23 6.74
CA ILE A 133 4.37 25.92 7.41
C ILE A 133 4.87 26.22 8.81
N ASN A 134 5.52 27.37 8.96
CA ASN A 134 6.02 27.84 10.23
C ASN A 134 4.85 28.28 11.11
N GLU A 135 5.06 28.27 12.42
CA GLU A 135 4.08 28.69 13.43
C GLU A 135 3.40 30.04 13.09
N ARG A 136 4.13 30.96 12.45
CA ARG A 136 3.61 32.25 11.95
C ARG A 136 2.46 32.11 10.96
N ILE A 137 2.51 31.14 10.03
CA ILE A 137 1.44 30.90 9.06
C ILE A 137 0.20 30.33 9.76
N ILE A 138 0.41 29.44 10.73
CA ILE A 138 -0.67 28.83 11.52
C ILE A 138 -1.36 29.91 12.38
N LYS A 139 -0.57 30.77 13.02
CA LYS A 139 -1.07 31.90 13.82
C LYS A 139 -1.88 32.89 12.97
N ASN A 140 -1.35 33.30 11.82
CA ASN A 140 -2.09 34.20 10.92
C ASN A 140 -3.37 33.57 10.37
N ALA A 141 -3.34 32.27 10.03
CA ALA A 141 -4.52 31.53 9.60
C ALA A 141 -5.59 31.40 10.69
N SER A 142 -5.19 31.29 11.97
CA SER A 142 -6.13 31.31 13.12
C SER A 142 -6.78 32.68 13.30
N VAL A 143 -6.02 33.77 13.12
CA VAL A 143 -6.56 35.15 13.14
C VAL A 143 -7.54 35.38 11.98
N ASP A 144 -7.15 35.02 10.75
CA ASP A 144 -8.03 35.11 9.58
C ASP A 144 -9.33 34.33 9.78
N ARG A 145 -9.23 33.13 10.39
CA ARG A 145 -10.40 32.32 10.71
C ARG A 145 -11.32 33.00 11.73
N SER A 146 -10.76 33.61 12.75
CA SER A 146 -11.51 34.35 13.79
C SER A 146 -12.22 35.58 13.22
N SER A 147 -11.63 36.21 12.20
CA SER A 147 -12.21 37.33 11.44
C SER A 147 -13.30 36.91 10.43
N GLY A 148 -13.62 35.61 10.34
CA GLY A 148 -14.70 35.10 9.47
C GLY A 148 -14.26 34.65 8.07
N VAL A 149 -12.97 34.63 7.76
CA VAL A 149 -12.47 34.17 6.45
C VAL A 149 -12.67 32.66 6.30
N SER A 150 -13.09 32.24 5.09
CA SER A 150 -13.36 30.83 4.81
C SER A 150 -12.07 29.98 4.73
N TRP A 151 -12.15 28.71 5.08
CA TRP A 151 -11.01 27.78 4.99
C TRP A 151 -10.44 27.63 3.59
N ARG A 152 -11.28 27.76 2.55
CA ARG A 152 -10.82 27.70 1.15
C ARG A 152 -9.94 28.90 0.82
N GLU A 153 -10.33 30.07 1.31
CA GLU A 153 -9.63 31.32 1.03
C GLU A 153 -8.30 31.42 1.80
N ILE A 154 -8.29 30.96 3.06
CA ILE A 154 -7.07 30.79 3.85
C ILE A 154 -6.11 29.80 3.16
N ALA A 155 -6.63 28.66 2.70
CA ALA A 155 -5.86 27.65 1.99
C ALA A 155 -5.23 28.17 0.69
N SER A 156 -6.02 28.89 -0.12
CA SER A 156 -5.55 29.53 -1.35
C SER A 156 -4.50 30.59 -1.07
N ARG A 157 -4.65 31.40 -0.01
CA ARG A 157 -3.71 32.47 0.35
C ARG A 157 -2.31 31.96 0.65
N TYR A 158 -2.20 30.77 1.23
CA TYR A 158 -0.91 30.20 1.64
C TYR A 158 -0.41 29.08 0.73
N ASP A 159 -1.15 28.74 -0.35
CA ASP A 159 -0.89 27.59 -1.22
C ASP A 159 -0.81 26.25 -0.45
N ILE A 160 -1.76 26.05 0.46
CA ILE A 160 -1.83 24.86 1.34
C ILE A 160 -3.17 24.17 1.14
N SER A 161 -3.21 22.84 1.22
CA SER A 161 -4.49 22.13 1.19
C SER A 161 -5.39 22.53 2.38
N VAL A 162 -6.68 22.74 2.12
CA VAL A 162 -7.72 23.05 3.12
C VAL A 162 -7.67 22.10 4.32
N SER A 163 -7.57 20.79 4.06
CA SER A 163 -7.53 19.78 5.11
C SER A 163 -6.30 19.91 6.02
N TYR A 164 -5.15 20.30 5.46
CA TYR A 164 -3.92 20.44 6.22
C TYR A 164 -3.94 21.67 7.12
N ILE A 165 -4.31 22.84 6.57
CA ILE A 165 -4.33 24.09 7.34
C ILE A 165 -5.41 24.06 8.42
N ARG A 166 -6.59 23.50 8.13
CA ARG A 166 -7.66 23.30 9.11
C ARG A 166 -7.19 22.45 10.29
N ARG A 167 -6.56 21.31 10.02
CA ARG A 167 -6.04 20.42 11.07
C ARG A 167 -4.99 21.14 11.92
N LYS A 168 -4.08 21.89 11.31
CA LYS A 168 -3.00 22.59 12.01
C LYS A 168 -3.46 23.77 12.86
N VAL A 169 -4.42 24.56 12.38
CA VAL A 169 -5.00 25.67 13.14
C VAL A 169 -5.79 25.15 14.35
N LEU A 170 -6.57 24.09 14.18
CA LEU A 170 -7.29 23.46 15.30
C LEU A 170 -6.34 22.87 16.35
N GLU A 171 -5.24 22.22 15.91
CA GLU A 171 -4.19 21.74 16.81
C GLU A 171 -3.55 22.89 17.60
N TYR A 172 -3.36 24.06 16.97
CA TYR A 172 -2.77 25.25 17.60
C TYR A 172 -3.72 25.91 18.61
N GLU A 173 -4.99 26.10 18.27
CA GLU A 173 -6.01 26.69 19.15
C GLU A 173 -6.26 25.84 20.40
N ALA A 174 -6.24 24.51 20.27
CA ALA A 174 -6.38 23.59 21.39
C ALA A 174 -5.20 23.69 22.38
N ASN A 175 -4.00 23.99 21.91
CA ASN A 175 -2.80 24.12 22.75
C ASN A 175 -2.69 25.48 23.45
N ILE A 176 -3.44 26.50 23.02
CA ILE A 176 -3.46 27.84 23.64
C ILE A 176 -4.48 27.93 24.78
N CYS A 177 -5.49 27.06 24.79
CA CYS A 177 -6.55 27.05 25.81
C CYS A 177 -6.22 26.22 27.07
N ILE A 178 -4.94 25.87 27.28
CA ILE A 178 -4.40 25.17 28.47
C ILE A 178 -3.47 26.13 29.19
#